data_AF-J9E400-F1
#
_entry.id   AF-J9E400-F1
#
_cell.length_a   1.000
_cell.length_b   1.000
_cell.length_c   1.000
_cell.angle_alpha   90.00
_cell.angle_beta   90.00
_cell.angle_gamma   90.00
#
_symmetry.space_group_name_H-M   'P 1'
#
loop_
_entity.id
_entity.type
_entity.pdbx_description
1 polymer ?
#
loop_
_entity_poly.entity_id
_entity_poly.type
_entity_poly.pdbx_seq_one_letter_code
_entity_poly.pdbx_strand_id
1 'polypeptide(L)'
;VGSSFNIELEVRPRTKTAVLLSVGVLEYLTLQFSNGTVKFTVDNGAGQETVVHVPSTTNALCDGHWHHIKLYKTKNLMTLTVDGRSSLNIMKKGRKTDTNTKDPLYLGGVPKGTRTRGLETTDGFLGCVRVLNMGKKPRKRKNIDLSQVSLFGDITENSCPVN
;
A
#
# COMPACT_ATOMS: atom_id res chain seq x y z
N VAL A 1 -3.90 11.61 5.87
CA VAL A 1 -2.58 11.00 6.18
C VAL A 1 -1.73 11.93 7.05
N GLY A 2 -1.43 13.16 6.62
CA GLY A 2 -0.62 14.14 7.35
C GLY A 2 0.88 14.07 6.99
N SER A 3 1.75 14.55 7.87
CA SER A 3 3.20 14.60 7.65
C SER A 3 3.86 13.22 7.73
N SER A 4 3.36 12.34 8.60
CA SER A 4 3.96 11.03 8.83
C SER A 4 2.91 9.93 8.96
N PHE A 5 3.22 8.75 8.42
CA PHE A 5 2.44 7.54 8.60
C PHE A 5 3.32 6.30 8.49
N ASN A 6 2.83 5.19 9.04
CA ASN A 6 3.42 3.86 8.96
C ASN A 6 2.32 2.84 8.66
N ILE A 7 2.54 1.99 7.66
CA ILE A 7 1.70 0.83 7.35
C ILE A 7 2.59 -0.40 7.30
N GLU A 8 2.15 -1.49 7.91
CA GLU A 8 2.87 -2.76 7.94
C GLU A 8 1.88 -3.88 7.64
N LEU A 9 2.17 -4.66 6.61
CA LEU A 9 1.33 -5.73 6.08
C LEU A 9 2.15 -7.02 5.95
N GLU A 10 1.51 -8.16 6.15
CA GLU A 10 1.94 -9.39 5.51
C GLU A 10 0.98 -9.70 4.36
N VAL A 11 1.52 -10.11 3.22
CA VAL A 11 0.73 -10.45 2.04
C VAL A 11 1.19 -11.78 1.47
N ARG A 12 0.26 -12.56 0.92
CA ARG A 12 0.56 -13.72 0.09
C ARG A 12 -0.16 -13.54 -1.26
N PRO A 13 0.47 -12.84 -2.22
CA PRO A 13 -0.07 -12.56 -3.54
C PRO A 13 -0.19 -13.82 -4.40
N ARG A 14 -1.21 -13.86 -5.25
CA ARG A 14 -1.37 -14.85 -6.34
C ARG A 14 -1.25 -14.20 -7.73
N THR A 15 -1.04 -12.89 -7.80
CA THR A 15 -0.88 -12.12 -9.04
C THR A 15 0.33 -11.19 -8.97
N LYS A 16 0.83 -10.78 -10.15
CA LYS A 16 1.99 -9.88 -10.30
C LYS A 16 1.64 -8.40 -10.39
N THR A 17 0.36 -8.12 -10.63
CA THR A 17 -0.18 -6.78 -10.85
C THR A 17 -1.50 -6.72 -10.09
N ALA A 18 -1.60 -5.74 -9.19
CA ALA A 18 -2.79 -5.52 -8.36
C ALA A 18 -2.63 -4.24 -7.55
N VAL A 19 -3.76 -3.59 -7.25
CA VAL A 19 -3.84 -2.54 -6.25
C VAL A 19 -3.78 -3.16 -4.85
N LEU A 20 -2.83 -2.75 -4.02
CA LEU A 20 -2.76 -3.18 -2.63
C LEU A 20 -3.31 -2.10 -1.67
N LEU A 21 -2.97 -0.83 -1.86
CA LEU A 21 -3.51 0.29 -1.10
C LEU A 21 -3.79 1.49 -2.00
N SER A 22 -4.89 2.20 -1.72
CA SER A 22 -5.18 3.49 -2.35
C SER A 22 -5.90 4.41 -1.38
N VAL A 23 -5.44 5.66 -1.26
CA VAL A 23 -6.13 6.71 -0.51
C VAL A 23 -5.88 8.07 -1.16
N GLY A 24 -6.94 8.86 -1.31
CA GLY A 24 -6.86 10.21 -1.85
C GLY A 24 -6.87 10.31 -3.38
N VAL A 25 -7.13 11.53 -3.87
CA VAL A 25 -7.17 11.85 -5.31
C VAL A 25 -6.25 13.00 -5.68
N LEU A 26 -6.35 14.14 -4.98
CA LEU A 26 -5.49 15.30 -5.22
C LEU A 26 -4.15 15.16 -4.51
N GLU A 27 -4.22 14.84 -3.22
CA GLU A 27 -3.08 14.42 -2.40
C GLU A 27 -3.34 12.98 -2.03
N TYR A 28 -2.45 12.10 -2.44
CA TYR A 28 -2.76 10.69 -2.43
C TYR A 28 -1.55 9.84 -2.11
N LEU A 29 -1.86 8.59 -1.83
CA LEU A 29 -0.90 7.56 -1.55
C LEU A 29 -1.38 6.23 -2.11
N THR A 30 -0.50 5.53 -2.80
CA THR A 30 -0.81 4.23 -3.38
C THR A 30 0.30 3.22 -3.14
N LEU A 31 -0.10 1.96 -2.97
CA LEU A 31 0.79 0.80 -3.01
C LEU A 31 0.21 -0.18 -4.02
N GLN A 32 1.02 -0.64 -4.96
CA GLN A 32 0.58 -1.61 -5.96
C GLN A 32 1.70 -2.57 -6.34
N PHE A 33 1.29 -3.75 -6.78
CA PHE A 33 2.13 -4.62 -7.58
C PHE A 33 2.05 -4.19 -9.04
N SER A 34 3.19 -4.12 -9.71
CA SER A 34 3.30 -3.78 -11.13
C SER A 34 4.31 -4.72 -11.77
N ASN A 35 3.80 -5.75 -12.47
CA ASN A 35 4.58 -6.78 -13.14
C ASN A 35 5.68 -7.41 -12.25
N GLY A 36 5.34 -7.76 -11.01
CA GLY A 36 6.25 -8.39 -10.05
C GLY A 36 7.10 -7.43 -9.24
N THR A 37 7.01 -6.12 -9.49
CA THR A 37 7.63 -5.08 -8.65
C THR A 37 6.62 -4.50 -7.66
N VAL A 38 7.09 -3.91 -6.56
CA VAL A 38 6.25 -3.17 -5.61
C VAL A 38 6.50 -1.69 -5.78
N LYS A 39 5.46 -0.92 -6.06
CA LYS A 39 5.52 0.54 -6.25
C LYS A 39 4.76 1.24 -5.14
N PHE A 40 5.46 2.13 -4.43
CA PHE A 40 4.92 2.99 -3.41
C PHE A 40 4.97 4.45 -3.90
N THR A 41 3.82 5.05 -4.18
CA THR A 41 3.71 6.39 -4.77
C THR A 41 2.98 7.35 -3.85
N VAL A 42 3.46 8.59 -3.77
CA VAL A 42 2.87 9.66 -2.96
C VAL A 42 2.86 10.97 -3.74
N ASP A 43 1.77 11.72 -3.62
CA ASP A 43 1.69 13.11 -4.05
C ASP A 43 1.21 14.00 -2.88
N ASN A 44 2.01 14.99 -2.51
CA ASN A 44 1.65 15.99 -1.49
C ASN A 44 0.92 17.21 -2.08
N GLY A 45 0.53 17.17 -3.35
CA GLY A 45 -0.12 18.24 -4.11
C GLY A 45 0.84 19.07 -4.98
N ALA A 46 2.08 18.60 -5.16
CA ALA A 46 3.12 19.27 -5.95
C ALA A 46 3.74 18.36 -7.03
N GLY A 47 3.16 17.18 -7.22
CA GLY A 47 3.63 16.16 -8.15
C GLY A 47 4.06 14.90 -7.42
N GLN A 48 3.73 13.77 -8.03
CA GLN A 48 3.99 12.46 -7.47
C GLN A 48 5.48 12.09 -7.48
N GLU A 49 5.87 11.30 -6.49
CA GLU A 49 7.16 10.66 -6.35
C GLU A 49 6.93 9.18 -6.01
N THR A 50 7.81 8.30 -6.46
CA THR A 50 7.65 6.85 -6.31
C THR A 50 8.92 6.22 -5.76
N VAL A 51 8.75 5.27 -4.83
CA VAL A 51 9.77 4.31 -4.41
C VAL A 51 9.42 2.97 -5.03
N VAL A 52 10.38 2.32 -5.68
CA VAL A 52 10.17 1.00 -6.31
C VAL A 52 11.07 -0.02 -5.64
N HIS A 53 10.50 -1.16 -5.26
CA HIS A 53 11.24 -2.36 -4.92
C HIS A 53 11.19 -3.34 -6.09
N VAL A 54 12.35 -3.76 -6.58
CA VAL A 54 12.51 -4.74 -7.66
C VAL A 54 13.07 -6.02 -7.05
N PRO A 55 12.27 -7.09 -6.95
CA PRO A 55 12.74 -8.40 -6.50
C PRO A 55 13.73 -9.02 -7.50
N SER A 56 14.36 -10.14 -7.10
CA SER A 56 15.31 -10.87 -7.96
C SER A 56 14.66 -11.46 -9.22
N THR A 57 13.37 -11.81 -9.15
CA THR A 57 12.59 -12.30 -10.29
C THR A 57 11.18 -11.74 -10.25
N THR A 58 10.48 -11.73 -11.39
CA THR A 58 9.09 -11.23 -11.46
C THR A 58 8.08 -12.10 -10.73
N ASN A 59 8.45 -13.32 -10.33
CA ASN A 59 7.61 -14.25 -9.56
C ASN A 59 7.91 -14.23 -8.05
N ALA A 60 8.94 -13.50 -7.61
CA ALA A 60 9.47 -13.62 -6.25
C ALA A 60 8.49 -13.23 -5.14
N LEU A 61 7.40 -12.52 -5.47
CA LEU A 61 6.34 -12.13 -4.52
C LEU A 61 5.03 -12.88 -4.72
N CYS A 62 4.92 -13.75 -5.73
CA CYS A 62 3.72 -14.56 -5.99
C CYS A 62 4.08 -16.05 -5.96
N ASP A 63 4.97 -16.42 -5.04
CA ASP A 63 5.55 -17.76 -4.89
C ASP A 63 4.74 -18.67 -3.95
N GLY A 64 3.65 -18.16 -3.37
CA GLY A 64 2.81 -18.88 -2.42
C GLY A 64 3.20 -18.68 -0.95
N HIS A 65 4.24 -17.90 -0.65
CA HIS A 65 4.67 -17.58 0.71
C HIS A 65 4.17 -16.21 1.17
N TRP A 66 4.27 -15.98 2.48
CA TRP A 66 3.98 -14.68 3.07
C TRP A 66 5.20 -13.77 2.89
N HIS A 67 4.94 -12.56 2.40
CA HIS A 67 5.90 -11.48 2.26
C HIS A 67 5.55 -10.34 3.20
N HIS A 68 6.56 -9.76 3.83
CA HIS A 68 6.40 -8.61 4.73
C HIS A 68 6.61 -7.31 3.96
N ILE A 69 5.63 -6.41 4.00
CA ILE A 69 5.70 -5.10 3.35
C ILE A 69 5.48 -4.00 4.40
N LYS A 70 6.44 -3.09 4.50
CA LYS A 70 6.37 -1.91 5.36
C LYS A 70 6.52 -0.64 4.55
N LEU A 71 5.56 0.26 4.74
CA LEU A 71 5.57 1.62 4.21
C LEU A 71 5.79 2.59 5.34
N TYR A 72 6.71 3.51 5.15
CA TYR A 72 6.92 4.62 6.05
C TYR A 72 7.09 5.91 5.28
N LYS A 73 6.39 6.95 5.73
CA LYS A 73 6.64 8.33 5.28
C LYS A 73 6.85 9.20 6.50
N THR A 74 7.83 10.09 6.40
CA THR A 74 7.96 11.21 7.32
C THR A 74 8.38 12.45 6.54
N LYS A 75 7.49 13.45 6.52
CA LYS A 75 7.62 14.61 5.64
C LYS A 75 7.82 14.16 4.18
N ASN A 76 8.99 14.47 3.60
CA ASN A 76 9.35 14.10 2.23
C ASN A 76 10.14 12.79 2.13
N LEU A 77 10.53 12.17 3.25
CA LEU A 77 11.20 10.88 3.22
C LEU A 77 10.16 9.77 3.06
N MET A 78 10.36 8.93 2.04
CA MET A 78 9.56 7.75 1.74
C MET A 78 10.44 6.52 1.88
N THR A 79 9.92 5.47 2.51
CA THR A 79 10.61 4.18 2.69
C THR A 79 9.64 3.05 2.39
N LEU A 80 10.10 2.13 1.55
CA LEU A 80 9.45 0.86 1.23
C LEU A 80 10.41 -0.26 1.63
N THR A 81 9.98 -1.11 2.56
CA THR A 81 10.73 -2.31 2.94
C THR A 81 9.92 -3.53 2.53
N VAL A 82 10.54 -4.44 1.76
CA VAL A 82 9.96 -5.72 1.35
C VAL A 82 10.90 -6.83 1.79
N ASP A 83 10.42 -7.76 2.60
CA ASP A 83 11.21 -8.88 3.16
C ASP A 83 12.56 -8.43 3.75
N GLY A 84 12.52 -7.35 4.52
CA GLY A 84 13.70 -6.75 5.16
C GLY A 84 14.58 -5.88 4.25
N ARG A 85 14.37 -5.90 2.93
CA ARG A 85 15.12 -5.08 1.96
C ARG A 85 14.48 -3.71 1.79
N SER A 86 15.20 -2.66 2.15
CA SER A 86 14.68 -1.29 2.15
C SER A 86 15.09 -0.49 0.92
N SER A 87 14.12 0.20 0.34
CA SER A 87 14.27 1.20 -0.72
C SER A 87 13.77 2.54 -0.19
N LEU A 88 14.48 3.63 -0.50
CA LEU A 88 14.15 4.96 -0.01
C LEU A 88 14.14 5.98 -1.14
N ASN A 89 13.30 7.00 -1.01
CA ASN A 89 13.31 8.19 -1.86
C ASN A 89 13.00 9.43 -1.00
N ILE A 90 13.52 10.58 -1.42
CA ILE A 90 13.22 11.88 -0.83
C ILE A 90 12.48 12.69 -1.88
N MET A 91 11.24 13.07 -1.60
CA MET A 91 10.42 13.89 -2.49
C MET A 91 11.10 15.24 -2.72
N LYS A 92 11.36 15.58 -4.00
CA LYS A 92 12.07 16.81 -4.39
C LYS A 92 11.13 17.93 -4.82
N LYS A 93 9.91 17.58 -5.23
CA LYS A 93 8.94 18.53 -5.78
C LYS A 93 8.15 19.22 -4.66
N GLY A 94 8.18 20.55 -4.68
CA GLY A 94 7.41 21.39 -3.76
C GLY A 94 7.97 21.47 -2.34
N ARG A 95 7.50 22.46 -1.58
CA ARG A 95 7.87 22.67 -0.17
C ARG A 95 6.91 21.96 0.80
N LYS A 96 5.77 21.47 0.30
CA LYS A 96 4.73 20.85 1.10
C LYS A 96 5.11 19.42 1.47
N THR A 97 5.02 19.12 2.77
CA THR A 97 5.44 17.83 3.32
C THR A 97 4.27 16.95 3.78
N ASP A 98 3.08 17.53 3.93
CA ASP A 98 1.87 16.83 4.34
C ASP A 98 1.12 16.24 3.16
N THR A 99 0.52 15.07 3.39
CA THR A 99 -0.46 14.46 2.48
C THR A 99 -1.85 14.56 3.12
N ASN A 100 -2.59 15.60 2.77
CA ASN A 100 -3.87 15.97 3.36
C ASN A 100 -5.04 15.42 2.55
N THR A 101 -5.44 14.20 2.91
CA THR A 101 -6.64 13.54 2.42
C THR A 101 -7.51 13.09 3.61
N LYS A 102 -8.83 13.21 3.41
CA LYS A 102 -9.90 12.66 4.25
C LYS A 102 -10.66 11.52 3.53
N ASP A 103 -10.17 11.11 2.38
CA ASP A 103 -10.79 10.06 1.56
C ASP A 103 -10.61 8.69 2.24
N PRO A 104 -11.49 7.72 1.93
CA PRO A 104 -11.34 6.36 2.42
C PRO A 104 -10.02 5.74 1.97
N LEU A 105 -9.44 4.92 2.85
CA LEU A 105 -8.34 4.03 2.48
C LEU A 105 -8.94 2.72 1.99
N TYR A 106 -8.60 2.35 0.75
CA TYR A 106 -8.96 1.08 0.16
C TYR A 106 -7.78 0.11 0.24
N LEU A 107 -8.06 -1.15 0.58
CA LEU A 107 -7.09 -2.23 0.68
C LEU A 107 -7.50 -3.33 -0.31
N GLY A 108 -6.55 -3.79 -1.13
CA GLY A 108 -6.75 -4.90 -2.06
C GLY A 108 -7.56 -4.59 -3.32
N GLY A 109 -7.92 -3.34 -3.58
CA GLY A 109 -8.70 -2.95 -4.75
C GLY A 109 -9.36 -1.61 -4.54
N VAL A 110 -10.06 -1.11 -5.56
CA VAL A 110 -10.84 0.13 -5.46
C VAL A 110 -12.23 -0.11 -6.08
N PRO A 111 -13.33 0.30 -5.43
CA PRO A 111 -14.68 0.14 -5.98
C PRO A 111 -14.83 0.84 -7.34
N LYS A 112 -15.59 0.22 -8.25
CA LYS A 112 -15.90 0.79 -9.57
C LYS A 112 -16.51 2.19 -9.44
N GLY A 113 -16.07 3.11 -10.29
CA GLY A 113 -16.52 4.51 -10.28
C GLY A 113 -15.79 5.42 -9.28
N THR A 114 -14.97 4.87 -8.39
CA THR A 114 -14.10 5.67 -7.52
C THR A 114 -13.00 6.32 -8.35
N ARG A 115 -12.83 7.64 -8.19
CA ARG A 115 -11.71 8.36 -8.81
C ARG A 115 -10.44 8.12 -8.00
N THR A 116 -9.37 7.69 -8.65
CA THR A 116 -8.05 7.51 -8.04
C THR A 116 -6.96 8.11 -8.92
N ARG A 117 -5.80 8.38 -8.33
CA ARG A 117 -4.58 8.78 -9.03
C ARG A 117 -3.38 7.98 -8.52
N GLY A 118 -2.32 7.91 -9.32
CA GLY A 118 -1.09 7.22 -8.98
C GLY A 118 -1.19 5.69 -8.96
N LEU A 119 -2.24 5.12 -9.55
CA LEU A 119 -2.35 3.70 -9.85
C LEU A 119 -2.08 3.47 -11.34
N GLU A 120 -1.34 2.41 -11.66
CA GLU A 120 -1.09 1.97 -13.05
C GLU A 120 -2.02 0.81 -13.45
N THR A 121 -2.78 0.27 -12.50
CA THR A 121 -3.74 -0.82 -12.69
C THR A 121 -4.99 -0.56 -11.85
N THR A 122 -6.11 -1.13 -12.28
CA THR A 122 -7.35 -1.20 -11.49
C THR A 122 -7.64 -2.62 -11.00
N ASP A 123 -6.73 -3.57 -11.25
CA ASP A 123 -6.90 -4.97 -10.88
C ASP A 123 -6.92 -5.12 -9.37
N GLY A 124 -7.89 -5.87 -8.87
CA GLY A 124 -7.97 -6.23 -7.46
C GLY A 124 -6.84 -7.18 -7.06
N PHE A 125 -6.44 -7.11 -5.80
CA PHE A 125 -5.51 -8.03 -5.19
C PHE A 125 -6.15 -9.40 -5.02
N LEU A 126 -5.55 -10.41 -5.65
CA LEU A 126 -5.88 -11.80 -5.43
C LEU A 126 -4.84 -12.40 -4.48
N GLY A 127 -5.28 -12.79 -3.29
CA GLY A 127 -4.41 -13.41 -2.30
C GLY A 127 -4.87 -13.15 -0.88
N CYS A 128 -3.92 -13.21 0.04
CA CYS A 128 -4.16 -13.00 1.46
C CYS A 128 -3.44 -11.76 1.98
N VAL A 129 -4.08 -11.05 2.90
CA VAL A 129 -3.52 -9.87 3.56
C VAL A 129 -3.72 -9.99 5.07
N ARG A 130 -2.68 -9.69 5.85
CA ARG A 130 -2.75 -9.43 7.28
C ARG A 130 -2.26 -8.02 7.53
N VAL A 131 -3.08 -7.21 8.18
CA VAL A 131 -2.69 -5.85 8.55
C VAL A 131 -2.06 -5.88 9.94
N LEU A 132 -0.76 -5.67 10.02
CA LEU A 132 -0.01 -5.67 11.30
C LEU A 132 -0.05 -4.31 11.99
N ASN A 133 -0.05 -3.22 11.21
CA ASN A 133 -0.10 -1.87 11.73
C ASN A 133 -0.57 -0.87 10.66
N MET A 134 -1.34 0.14 11.07
CA MET A 134 -1.74 1.27 10.23
C MET A 134 -1.95 2.51 11.12
N GLY A 135 -1.13 3.56 10.94
CA GLY A 135 -1.31 4.78 11.72
C GLY A 135 -0.21 5.84 11.60
N LYS A 136 -0.39 6.96 12.34
CA LYS A 136 0.47 8.15 12.30
C LYS A 136 1.75 8.06 13.16
N LYS A 137 1.83 7.09 14.09
CA LYS A 137 2.98 6.86 14.99
C LYS A 137 3.06 5.37 15.33
N PRO A 138 4.25 4.81 15.67
CA PRO A 138 4.40 3.42 16.11
C PRO A 138 3.84 3.15 17.53
N ARG A 139 2.70 3.75 17.88
CA ARG A 139 2.09 3.61 19.21
C ARG A 139 1.20 2.38 19.25
N LYS A 140 1.82 1.25 19.62
CA LYS A 140 1.26 -0.10 19.79
C LYS A 140 0.60 -0.64 18.51
N ARG A 141 0.90 -1.90 18.15
CA ARG A 141 0.15 -2.59 17.08
C ARG A 141 -1.33 -2.52 17.46
N LYS A 142 -2.14 -1.81 16.67
CA LYS A 142 -3.59 -1.88 16.77
C LYS A 142 -4.02 -2.96 15.82
N ASN A 143 -4.59 -4.04 16.35
CA ASN A 143 -5.35 -4.95 15.52
C ASN A 143 -6.50 -4.15 14.90
N ILE A 144 -6.60 -4.18 13.58
CA ILE A 144 -7.74 -3.59 12.88
C ILE A 144 -8.89 -4.59 13.05
N ASP A 145 -9.96 -4.14 13.69
CA ASP A 145 -11.20 -4.89 13.76
C ASP A 145 -11.91 -4.78 12.40
N LEU A 146 -11.88 -5.87 11.62
CA LEU A 146 -12.46 -5.92 10.29
C LEU A 146 -14.00 -5.80 10.32
N SER A 147 -14.65 -6.11 11.44
CA SER A 147 -16.11 -5.94 11.60
C SER A 147 -16.56 -4.48 11.48
N GLN A 148 -15.64 -3.54 11.66
CA GLN A 148 -15.88 -2.10 11.56
C GLN A 148 -15.48 -1.52 10.18
N VAL A 149 -15.12 -2.37 9.22
CA VAL A 149 -14.66 -1.97 7.89
C VAL A 149 -15.70 -2.37 6.83
N SER A 150 -16.01 -1.46 5.93
CA SER A 150 -16.88 -1.77 4.78
C SER A 150 -16.15 -2.68 3.80
N LEU A 151 -16.75 -3.84 3.51
CA LEU A 151 -16.23 -4.82 2.56
C LEU A 151 -16.90 -4.65 1.19
N PHE A 152 -16.11 -4.80 0.12
CA PHE A 152 -16.58 -4.73 -1.25
C PHE A 152 -15.95 -5.84 -2.08
N GLY A 153 -16.79 -6.62 -2.78
CA GLY A 153 -16.35 -7.76 -3.59
C GLY A 153 -16.18 -9.05 -2.79
N ASP A 154 -15.42 -9.99 -3.34
CA ASP A 154 -15.26 -11.35 -2.80
C ASP A 154 -14.17 -11.37 -1.70
N ILE A 155 -14.56 -11.02 -0.48
CA ILE A 155 -13.68 -10.97 0.69
C ILE A 155 -14.11 -12.02 1.70
N THR A 156 -13.16 -12.85 2.14
CA THR A 156 -13.35 -13.74 3.30
C THR A 156 -12.56 -13.17 4.48
N GLU A 157 -13.24 -12.97 5.61
CA GLU A 157 -12.62 -12.46 6.83
C GLU A 157 -11.99 -13.58 7.66
N ASN A 158 -10.98 -13.23 8.45
CA ASN A 158 -10.36 -14.07 9.49
C ASN A 158 -9.79 -15.42 9.05
N SER A 159 -9.74 -15.70 7.75
CA SER A 159 -9.23 -16.97 7.23
C SER A 159 -8.59 -16.79 5.86
N CYS A 160 -7.66 -17.68 5.56
CA CYS A 160 -6.95 -17.72 4.29
C CYS A 160 -6.79 -19.18 3.86
N PRO A 161 -7.29 -19.56 2.67
CA PRO A 161 -7.16 -20.94 2.18
C PRO A 161 -5.70 -21.40 2.16
N VAL A 162 -5.42 -22.64 2.55
CA VAL A 162 -4.05 -23.15 2.59
C VAL A 162 -3.57 -23.61 1.21
N ASN A 163 -4.52 -23.90 0.30
CA ASN A 163 -4.28 -24.36 -1.07
C ASN A 163 -3.50 -23.34 -1.91
#